data_AF-A0A1V8V3M9-F1
#
_entry.id   AF-A0A1V8V3M9-F1
#
_cell.length_a   1.000
_cell.length_b   1.000
_cell.length_c   1.000
_cell.angle_alpha   90.00
_cell.angle_beta   90.00
_cell.angle_gamma   90.00
#
_symmetry.space_group_name_H-M   'P 1'
#
loop_
_entity.id
_entity.type
_entity.pdbx_description
1 polymer ?
#
loop_
_entity_poly.entity_id
_entity_poly.type
_entity_poly.pdbx_seq_one_letter_code
_entity_poly.pdbx_strand_id
1 'polypeptide(L)'
;MEGQQAMHGDHMDHDQPQHHHHGGERPMFATVTIAVCHCGAGCVLGDIIGEWLVYGTGAAINGKSLWVNYLVDFAFAIAFGIFFQYFSIAPMSGDYGVKTLIRAAKADFFSLVFFEVGLFSWLAIFQIAIFRWQLPMTTVTYWWMMQIGMFWGHWTGVPINWWLIKKGWVNIMLQLAMPGIDFNKSETALVISQCINQAGPPGGTFQRESHADFQDEYFAAKILDQVEVAFDRMKHSWKSAQAVSVLIGIATRGFSLNRVIVDRSMVFLATADVIYHETTDHVNVVVLTSEIDRFQVLEIDDTLGRLVENGSLEGMNFLAYLHALTSFVLPDTFTTRSGTEQALDILTSAAAKSFSCLTQRAADLLGQIARLSARRKYYPPHKHAMQQVTWDNQLSFFSQQSQLCTAVSEIFSHA
;
A
#
# COMPACT_ATOMS: atom_id res chain seq x y z
N MET A 1 -21.69 34.05 56.56
CA MET A 1 -22.44 33.81 55.31
C MET A 1 -21.40 33.70 54.21
N GLU A 2 -21.44 32.56 53.52
CA GLU A 2 -20.96 32.23 52.16
C GLU A 2 -20.25 33.35 51.37
N GLY A 3 -19.20 33.11 50.58
CA GLY A 3 -18.61 31.87 50.09
C GLY A 3 -17.54 32.14 49.03
N GLN A 4 -16.88 31.04 48.62
CA GLN A 4 -16.05 30.83 47.42
C GLN A 4 -14.71 31.58 47.29
N GLN A 5 -13.68 30.96 47.87
CA GLN A 5 -12.32 30.92 47.30
C GLN A 5 -12.23 29.68 46.40
N ALA A 6 -12.01 29.87 45.10
CA ALA A 6 -11.60 28.80 44.18
C ALA A 6 -10.06 28.71 44.20
N MET A 7 -9.56 27.61 44.74
CA MET A 7 -8.16 27.20 44.73
C MET A 7 -7.69 26.92 43.30
N HIS A 8 -6.52 27.47 42.96
CA HIS A 8 -5.63 26.91 41.96
C HIS A 8 -4.99 25.65 42.57
N GLY A 9 -5.38 24.48 42.08
CA GLY A 9 -4.75 23.21 42.42
C GLY A 9 -3.94 22.73 41.23
N ASP A 10 -2.62 22.71 41.38
CA ASP A 10 -1.70 21.94 40.55
C ASP A 10 -2.14 20.47 40.58
N HIS A 11 -2.70 19.98 39.48
CA HIS A 11 -2.89 18.56 39.28
C HIS A 11 -1.61 18.00 38.67
N MET A 12 -0.88 17.27 39.50
CA MET A 12 0.20 16.38 39.10
C MET A 12 -0.32 15.39 38.06
N ASP A 13 0.28 15.42 36.88
CA ASP A 13 0.12 14.40 35.84
C ASP A 13 0.57 13.05 36.42
N HIS A 14 -0.37 12.12 36.49
CA HIS A 14 -0.06 10.72 36.72
C HIS A 14 0.56 10.17 35.43
N ASP A 15 1.90 10.01 35.44
CA ASP A 15 2.64 9.16 34.51
C ASP A 15 2.03 7.74 34.52
N GLN A 16 1.14 7.48 33.57
CA GLN A 16 0.81 6.12 33.19
C GLN A 16 1.97 5.58 32.35
N PRO A 17 2.59 4.45 32.74
CA PRO A 17 3.65 3.85 31.94
C PRO A 17 3.05 3.40 30.60
N GLN A 18 3.35 4.15 29.55
CA GLN A 18 3.15 3.71 28.18
C GLN A 18 3.99 2.45 28.00
N HIS A 19 3.31 1.30 27.91
CA HIS A 19 3.93 0.04 27.54
C HIS A 19 4.46 0.16 26.11
N HIS A 20 5.73 0.57 26.00
CA HIS A 20 6.53 0.41 24.80
C HIS A 20 6.65 -1.08 24.50
N HIS A 21 5.75 -1.61 23.67
CA HIS A 21 6.00 -2.88 23.01
C HIS A 21 7.11 -2.68 21.98
N HIS A 22 8.35 -2.90 22.42
CA HIS A 22 9.48 -3.22 21.55
C HIS A 22 9.19 -4.53 20.82
N GLY A 23 8.46 -4.46 19.71
CA GLY A 23 8.32 -5.56 18.78
C GLY A 23 9.55 -5.63 17.88
N GLY A 24 10.62 -6.29 18.35
CA GLY A 24 11.76 -6.62 17.50
C GLY A 24 11.27 -7.37 16.25
N GLU A 25 11.73 -6.93 15.07
CA GLU A 25 11.41 -7.55 13.79
C GLU A 25 11.66 -9.06 13.87
N ARG A 26 10.61 -9.86 13.65
CA ARG A 26 10.73 -11.32 13.70
C ARG A 26 11.55 -11.78 12.48
N PRO A 27 12.56 -12.64 12.66
CA PRO A 27 13.34 -13.17 11.54
C PRO A 27 12.41 -13.94 10.60
N MET A 28 12.68 -13.86 9.29
CA MET A 28 11.80 -14.40 8.24
C MET A 28 11.48 -15.90 8.45
N PHE A 29 12.46 -16.67 8.95
CA PHE A 29 12.27 -18.06 9.35
C PHE A 29 11.18 -18.24 10.43
N ALA A 30 11.14 -17.37 11.46
CA ALA A 30 10.12 -17.44 12.50
C ALA A 30 8.73 -17.13 11.94
N THR A 31 8.62 -16.15 11.03
CA THR A 31 7.36 -15.79 10.39
C THR A 31 6.82 -16.92 9.51
N VAL A 32 7.66 -17.54 8.67
CA VAL A 32 7.30 -18.71 7.84
C VAL A 32 6.87 -19.87 8.74
N THR A 33 7.63 -20.14 9.80
CA THR A 33 7.35 -21.24 10.73
C THR A 33 5.97 -21.07 11.39
N ILE A 34 5.66 -19.86 11.88
CA ILE A 34 4.35 -19.56 12.48
C ILE A 34 3.21 -19.77 11.47
N ALA A 35 3.40 -19.33 10.22
CA ALA A 35 2.40 -19.49 9.16
C ALA A 35 2.13 -20.98 8.85
N VAL A 36 3.17 -21.81 8.74
CA VAL A 36 3.03 -23.26 8.54
C VAL A 36 2.32 -23.91 9.74
N CYS A 37 2.64 -23.51 10.98
CA CYS A 37 2.00 -24.05 12.17
C CYS A 37 0.50 -23.76 12.22
N HIS A 38 0.04 -22.60 11.74
CA HIS A 38 -1.38 -22.25 11.71
C HIS A 38 -2.16 -23.15 10.75
N CYS A 39 -1.63 -23.36 9.54
CA CYS A 39 -2.25 -24.24 8.53
C CYS A 39 -2.18 -25.71 8.94
N GLY A 40 -1.02 -26.13 9.46
CA GLY A 40 -0.78 -27.48 9.95
C GLY A 40 -1.66 -27.88 11.12
N ALA A 41 -2.04 -26.93 11.99
CA ALA A 41 -3.00 -27.19 13.07
C ALA A 41 -4.39 -27.58 12.54
N GLY A 42 -4.84 -26.92 11.47
CA GLY A 42 -6.11 -27.25 10.80
C GLY A 42 -6.07 -28.63 10.13
N CYS A 43 -4.97 -28.92 9.42
CA CYS A 43 -4.71 -30.24 8.82
C CYS A 43 -4.80 -31.36 9.83
N VAL A 44 -4.03 -31.27 10.91
CA VAL A 44 -3.94 -32.32 11.95
C VAL A 44 -5.27 -32.52 12.67
N LEU A 45 -6.04 -31.45 12.89
CA LEU A 45 -7.38 -31.60 13.43
C LEU A 45 -8.29 -32.38 12.46
N GLY A 46 -8.17 -32.11 11.16
CA GLY A 46 -8.83 -32.87 10.11
C GLY A 46 -8.47 -34.35 10.14
N ASP A 47 -7.18 -34.67 10.23
CA ASP A 47 -6.68 -36.05 10.29
C ASP A 47 -7.16 -36.80 11.54
N ILE A 48 -7.15 -36.15 12.70
CA ILE A 48 -7.67 -36.75 13.94
C ILE A 48 -9.15 -37.12 13.74
N ILE A 49 -9.96 -36.21 13.19
CA ILE A 49 -11.39 -36.44 12.97
C ILE A 49 -11.62 -37.53 11.93
N GLY A 50 -10.86 -37.52 10.83
CA GLY A 50 -10.93 -38.49 9.76
C GLY A 50 -10.59 -39.92 10.24
N GLU A 51 -9.51 -40.07 10.99
CA GLU A 51 -9.07 -41.35 11.54
C GLU A 51 -10.12 -41.98 12.47
N TRP A 52 -10.71 -41.18 13.37
CA TRP A 52 -11.82 -41.65 14.24
C TRP A 52 -13.07 -42.02 13.44
N LEU A 53 -13.36 -41.32 12.35
CA LEU A 53 -14.49 -41.62 11.48
C LEU A 53 -14.29 -42.95 10.74
N VAL A 54 -13.12 -43.19 10.16
CA VAL A 54 -12.84 -44.44 9.44
C VAL A 54 -12.84 -45.63 10.40
N TYR A 55 -12.29 -45.46 11.61
CA TYR A 55 -12.36 -46.50 12.63
C TYR A 55 -13.77 -46.83 13.09
N GLY A 56 -14.60 -45.81 13.33
CA GLY A 56 -15.99 -46.02 13.74
C GLY A 56 -16.85 -46.67 12.66
N THR A 57 -16.57 -46.40 11.38
CA THR A 57 -17.30 -46.96 10.23
C THR A 57 -16.75 -48.32 9.77
N GLY A 58 -15.55 -48.69 10.20
CA GLY A 58 -14.89 -49.94 9.77
C GLY A 58 -14.59 -49.98 8.27
N ALA A 59 -14.51 -48.83 7.61
CA ALA A 59 -14.34 -48.75 6.17
C ALA A 59 -12.92 -49.20 5.76
N ALA A 60 -12.83 -50.14 4.82
CA ALA A 60 -11.57 -50.65 4.30
C ALA A 60 -11.65 -50.87 2.79
N ILE A 61 -10.66 -50.36 2.07
CA ILE A 61 -10.47 -50.64 0.64
C ILE A 61 -9.37 -51.70 0.54
N ASN A 62 -9.66 -52.82 -0.12
CA ASN A 62 -8.74 -53.94 -0.27
C ASN A 62 -8.27 -54.56 1.07
N GLY A 63 -9.16 -54.57 2.08
CA GLY A 63 -8.89 -55.13 3.41
C GLY A 63 -7.88 -54.33 4.25
N LYS A 64 -7.54 -53.10 3.83
CA LYS A 64 -6.64 -52.18 4.53
C LYS A 64 -7.36 -50.85 4.77
N SER A 65 -7.34 -50.35 6.00
CA SER A 65 -7.92 -49.05 6.37
C SER A 65 -7.12 -47.86 5.83
N LEU A 66 -5.81 -48.04 5.61
CA LEU A 66 -4.89 -46.95 5.22
C LEU A 66 -5.35 -46.15 3.99
N TRP A 67 -5.85 -46.81 2.95
CA TRP A 67 -6.28 -46.13 1.73
C TRP A 67 -7.54 -45.28 1.94
N VAL A 68 -8.41 -45.73 2.84
CA VAL A 68 -9.62 -44.97 3.21
C VAL A 68 -9.22 -43.79 4.07
N ASN A 69 -8.34 -44.00 5.06
CA ASN A 69 -7.77 -42.94 5.88
C ASN A 69 -7.17 -41.84 4.99
N TYR A 70 -6.29 -42.17 4.04
CA TYR A 70 -5.68 -41.15 3.17
C TYR A 70 -6.70 -40.30 2.42
N LEU A 71 -7.80 -40.89 1.95
CA LEU A 71 -8.81 -40.15 1.20
C LEU A 71 -9.67 -39.29 2.12
N VAL A 72 -10.09 -39.83 3.26
CA VAL A 72 -10.94 -39.14 4.23
C VAL A 72 -10.16 -38.04 4.95
N ASP A 73 -8.96 -38.37 5.45
CA ASP A 73 -8.06 -37.46 6.16
C ASP A 73 -7.67 -36.29 5.25
N PHE A 74 -7.27 -36.55 4.00
CA PHE A 74 -6.95 -35.48 3.04
C PHE A 74 -8.13 -34.51 2.81
N ALA A 75 -9.35 -35.05 2.69
CA ALA A 75 -10.55 -34.23 2.49
C ALA A 75 -10.84 -33.35 3.72
N PHE A 76 -10.74 -33.93 4.92
CA PHE A 76 -10.95 -33.19 6.17
C PHE A 76 -9.81 -32.20 6.43
N ALA A 77 -8.56 -32.55 6.17
CA ALA A 77 -7.41 -31.68 6.34
C ALA A 77 -7.50 -30.43 5.47
N ILE A 78 -7.89 -30.57 4.19
CA ILE A 78 -8.15 -29.41 3.33
C ILE A 78 -9.32 -28.59 3.85
N ALA A 79 -10.43 -29.23 4.23
CA ALA A 79 -11.62 -28.53 4.70
C ALA A 79 -11.35 -27.74 5.99
N PHE A 80 -10.71 -28.35 6.99
CA PHE A 80 -10.36 -27.71 8.25
C PHE A 80 -9.22 -26.70 8.08
N GLY A 81 -8.21 -26.97 7.25
CA GLY A 81 -7.16 -26.01 6.92
C GLY A 81 -7.73 -24.72 6.32
N ILE A 82 -8.63 -24.84 5.33
CA ILE A 82 -9.32 -23.69 4.73
C ILE A 82 -10.25 -23.01 5.76
N PHE A 83 -10.94 -23.78 6.62
CA PHE A 83 -11.81 -23.24 7.64
C PHE A 83 -11.06 -22.37 8.66
N PHE A 84 -9.93 -22.84 9.19
CA PHE A 84 -9.10 -22.07 10.13
C PHE A 84 -8.57 -20.80 9.47
N GLN A 85 -8.17 -20.89 8.19
CA GLN A 85 -7.71 -19.73 7.46
C GLN A 85 -8.84 -18.74 7.10
N TYR A 86 -10.05 -19.24 6.89
CA TYR A 86 -11.21 -18.38 6.72
C TYR A 86 -11.47 -17.55 7.98
N PHE A 87 -11.37 -18.14 9.19
CA PHE A 87 -11.60 -17.40 10.44
C PHE A 87 -10.47 -16.44 10.81
N SER A 88 -9.26 -16.62 10.28
CA SER A 88 -8.20 -15.60 10.39
C SER A 88 -8.47 -14.43 9.43
N ILE A 89 -8.88 -14.70 8.19
CA ILE A 89 -9.07 -13.69 7.12
C ILE A 89 -10.42 -12.95 7.20
N ALA A 90 -11.51 -13.59 7.60
CA ALA A 90 -12.83 -12.98 7.69
C ALA A 90 -12.89 -11.74 8.61
N PRO A 91 -12.39 -11.75 9.86
CA PRO A 91 -12.34 -10.55 10.69
C PRO A 91 -11.42 -9.46 10.11
N MET A 92 -10.40 -9.85 9.33
CA MET A 92 -9.50 -8.93 8.64
C MET A 92 -10.13 -8.30 7.39
N SER A 93 -11.10 -8.94 6.74
CA SER A 93 -11.74 -8.44 5.51
C SER A 93 -13.11 -7.81 5.75
N GLY A 94 -13.72 -8.02 6.93
CA GLY A 94 -15.06 -7.51 7.26
C GLY A 94 -16.19 -8.18 6.47
N ASP A 95 -15.88 -9.24 5.71
CA ASP A 95 -16.82 -9.98 4.86
C ASP A 95 -16.76 -11.47 5.21
N TYR A 96 -17.89 -12.01 5.65
CA TYR A 96 -18.09 -13.42 6.00
C TYR A 96 -18.76 -14.23 4.87
N GLY A 97 -18.57 -13.81 3.62
CA GLY A 97 -19.13 -14.46 2.44
C GLY A 97 -18.26 -15.56 1.81
N VAL A 98 -18.84 -16.22 0.80
CA VAL A 98 -18.17 -17.27 -0.03
C VAL A 98 -16.90 -16.74 -0.73
N LYS A 99 -16.84 -15.42 -1.00
CA LYS A 99 -15.65 -14.78 -1.58
C LYS A 99 -14.44 -14.90 -0.65
N THR A 100 -14.63 -14.72 0.65
CA THR A 100 -13.58 -14.87 1.67
C THR A 100 -13.12 -16.32 1.80
N LEU A 101 -14.04 -17.28 1.63
CA LEU A 101 -13.69 -18.71 1.59
C LEU A 101 -12.79 -19.05 0.39
N ILE A 102 -13.13 -18.55 -0.81
CA ILE A 102 -12.29 -18.74 -2.00
C ILE A 102 -10.92 -18.07 -1.83
N ARG A 103 -10.88 -16.90 -1.19
CA ARG A 103 -9.62 -16.20 -0.88
C ARG A 103 -8.73 -17.02 0.07
N ALA A 104 -9.31 -17.54 1.16
CA ALA A 104 -8.60 -18.40 2.11
C ALA A 104 -8.05 -19.67 1.42
N ALA A 105 -8.87 -20.31 0.58
CA ALA A 105 -8.45 -21.47 -0.18
C ALA A 105 -7.26 -21.16 -1.11
N LYS A 106 -7.32 -20.05 -1.86
CA LYS A 106 -6.24 -19.68 -2.79
C LYS A 106 -4.93 -19.33 -2.11
N ALA A 107 -4.98 -18.75 -0.91
CA ALA A 107 -3.79 -18.34 -0.17
C ALA A 107 -2.96 -19.55 0.28
N ASP A 108 -3.62 -20.59 0.79
CA ASP A 108 -2.94 -21.66 1.53
C ASP A 108 -3.03 -23.04 0.88
N PHE A 109 -3.73 -23.21 -0.25
CA PHE A 109 -3.90 -24.52 -0.91
C PHE A 109 -2.58 -25.28 -1.10
N PHE A 110 -1.55 -24.61 -1.62
CA PHE A 110 -0.24 -25.24 -1.81
C PHE A 110 0.46 -25.54 -0.48
N SER A 111 0.31 -24.70 0.54
CA SER A 111 0.85 -24.99 1.88
C SER A 111 0.21 -26.24 2.46
N LEU A 112 -1.11 -26.39 2.34
CA LEU A 112 -1.87 -27.52 2.87
C LEU A 112 -1.47 -28.83 2.17
N VAL A 113 -1.43 -28.83 0.83
CA VAL A 113 -1.06 -30.03 0.05
C VAL A 113 0.33 -30.52 0.40
N PHE A 114 1.32 -29.62 0.51
CA PHE A 114 2.70 -30.03 0.82
C PHE A 114 2.85 -30.52 2.26
N PHE A 115 2.10 -29.95 3.20
CA PHE A 115 2.06 -30.45 4.58
C PHE A 115 1.53 -31.89 4.64
N GLU A 116 0.42 -32.17 3.93
CA GLU A 116 -0.17 -33.50 3.83
C GLU A 116 0.77 -34.51 3.16
N VAL A 117 1.49 -34.10 2.12
CA VAL A 117 2.47 -34.97 1.46
C VAL A 117 3.54 -35.43 2.45
N GLY A 118 4.07 -34.53 3.29
CA GLY A 118 5.06 -34.90 4.31
C GLY A 118 4.49 -35.83 5.38
N LEU A 119 3.30 -35.50 5.88
CA LEU A 119 2.60 -36.25 6.92
C LEU A 119 2.19 -37.66 6.46
N PHE A 120 1.54 -37.79 5.30
CA PHE A 120 1.16 -39.09 4.74
C PHE A 120 2.34 -39.93 4.27
N SER A 121 3.42 -39.30 3.79
CA SER A 121 4.64 -40.03 3.47
C SER A 121 5.22 -40.71 4.71
N TRP A 122 5.23 -40.01 5.85
CA TRP A 122 5.64 -40.62 7.11
C TRP A 122 4.69 -41.74 7.56
N LEU A 123 3.38 -41.52 7.43
CA LEU A 123 2.34 -42.52 7.71
C LEU A 123 2.54 -43.80 6.89
N ALA A 124 2.85 -43.68 5.61
CA ALA A 124 3.19 -44.82 4.75
C ALA A 124 4.43 -45.55 5.24
N ILE A 125 5.49 -44.81 5.57
CA ILE A 125 6.77 -45.37 5.99
C ILE A 125 6.61 -46.21 7.26
N PHE A 126 6.00 -45.68 8.32
CA PHE A 126 5.92 -46.45 9.56
C PHE A 126 4.91 -47.61 9.45
N GLN A 127 3.80 -47.43 8.75
CA GLN A 127 2.79 -48.48 8.64
C GLN A 127 3.24 -49.62 7.74
N ILE A 128 3.92 -49.33 6.63
CA ILE A 128 4.36 -50.35 5.65
C ILE A 128 5.73 -50.91 6.01
N ALA A 129 6.73 -50.05 6.21
CA ALA A 129 8.12 -50.47 6.30
C ALA A 129 8.52 -50.92 7.72
N ILE A 130 8.05 -50.24 8.76
CA ILE A 130 8.46 -50.51 10.14
C ILE A 130 7.55 -51.56 10.78
N PHE A 131 6.24 -51.34 10.75
CA PHE A 131 5.28 -52.12 11.53
C PHE A 131 4.39 -53.05 10.72
N ARG A 132 4.63 -53.17 9.40
CA ARG A 132 3.98 -54.15 8.51
C ARG A 132 2.46 -54.28 8.70
N TRP A 133 1.76 -53.15 8.79
CA TRP A 133 0.30 -53.03 8.94
C TRP A 133 -0.26 -53.49 10.29
N GLN A 134 0.58 -53.70 11.30
CA GLN A 134 0.15 -54.26 12.59
C GLN A 134 -0.13 -53.22 13.67
N LEU A 135 -0.01 -51.92 13.36
CA LEU A 135 -0.17 -50.86 14.35
C LEU A 135 -1.59 -50.30 14.30
N PRO A 136 -2.43 -50.58 15.32
CA PRO A 136 -3.77 -50.02 15.39
C PRO A 136 -3.72 -48.62 16.02
N MET A 137 -4.60 -47.74 15.55
CA MET A 137 -4.72 -46.35 16.03
C MET A 137 -5.05 -46.21 17.52
N THR A 138 -5.58 -47.26 18.16
CA THR A 138 -5.90 -47.26 19.59
C THR A 138 -4.65 -47.29 20.48
N THR A 139 -3.47 -47.48 19.90
CA THR A 139 -2.20 -47.55 20.63
C THR A 139 -1.56 -46.18 20.74
N VAL A 140 -0.97 -45.88 21.90
CA VAL A 140 -0.17 -44.65 22.12
C VAL A 140 0.96 -44.53 21.09
N THR A 141 1.56 -45.66 20.69
CA THR A 141 2.60 -45.71 19.67
C THR A 141 2.15 -45.14 18.32
N TYR A 142 0.89 -45.31 17.93
CA TYR A 142 0.35 -44.74 16.68
C TYR A 142 0.38 -43.21 16.72
N TRP A 143 -0.22 -42.64 17.78
CA TRP A 143 -0.25 -41.20 17.98
C TRP A 143 1.14 -40.61 18.18
N TRP A 144 2.06 -41.36 18.78
CA TRP A 144 3.45 -40.92 18.86
C TRP A 144 4.12 -40.84 17.49
N MET A 145 3.89 -41.82 16.62
CA MET A 145 4.37 -41.74 15.23
C MET A 145 3.70 -40.60 14.46
N MET A 146 2.46 -40.24 14.81
CA MET A 146 1.77 -39.10 14.23
C MET A 146 2.44 -37.76 14.56
N GLN A 147 2.96 -37.58 15.78
CA GLN A 147 3.73 -36.37 16.13
C GLN A 147 4.98 -36.20 15.26
N ILE A 148 5.64 -37.31 14.90
CA ILE A 148 6.76 -37.30 13.96
C ILE A 148 6.27 -36.96 12.55
N GLY A 149 5.09 -37.45 12.16
CA GLY A 149 4.42 -37.07 10.91
C GLY A 149 4.18 -35.56 10.82
N MET A 150 3.68 -34.93 11.89
CA MET A 150 3.50 -33.48 11.94
C MET A 150 4.81 -32.71 11.76
N PHE A 151 5.91 -33.22 12.33
CA PHE A 151 7.24 -32.63 12.16
C PHE A 151 7.69 -32.66 10.69
N TRP A 152 7.48 -33.78 10.00
CA TRP A 152 7.75 -33.90 8.56
C TRP A 152 6.82 -33.04 7.71
N GLY A 153 5.53 -32.98 8.03
CA GLY A 153 4.57 -32.07 7.39
C GLY A 153 4.99 -30.61 7.50
N HIS A 154 5.45 -30.19 8.69
CA HIS A 154 5.98 -28.85 8.89
C HIS A 154 7.19 -28.58 7.99
N TRP A 155 8.18 -29.47 7.98
CA TRP A 155 9.42 -29.25 7.24
C TRP A 155 9.24 -29.31 5.72
N THR A 156 8.22 -30.02 5.24
CA THR A 156 7.84 -30.04 3.82
C THR A 156 6.99 -28.82 3.41
N GLY A 157 6.24 -28.23 4.34
CA GLY A 157 5.50 -26.97 4.14
C GLY A 157 6.36 -25.69 4.22
N VAL A 158 7.46 -25.69 4.98
CA VAL A 158 8.33 -24.50 5.12
C VAL A 158 8.88 -23.98 3.79
N PRO A 159 9.44 -24.82 2.89
CA PRO A 159 9.97 -24.35 1.60
C PRO A 159 8.92 -23.70 0.70
N ILE A 160 7.68 -24.21 0.68
CA ILE A 160 6.63 -23.64 -0.15
C ILE A 160 6.13 -22.32 0.41
N ASN A 161 5.99 -22.20 1.74
CA ASN A 161 5.60 -20.93 2.37
C ASN A 161 6.69 -19.88 2.28
N TRP A 162 7.96 -20.28 2.39
CA TRP A 162 9.08 -19.41 2.05
C TRP A 162 8.98 -18.98 0.59
N TRP A 163 8.79 -19.89 -0.37
CA TRP A 163 8.68 -19.55 -1.78
C TRP A 163 7.53 -18.59 -2.09
N LEU A 164 6.36 -18.79 -1.49
CA LEU A 164 5.21 -17.90 -1.60
C LEU A 164 5.50 -16.48 -1.08
N ILE A 165 6.27 -16.38 0.01
CA ILE A 165 6.71 -15.09 0.58
C ILE A 165 7.84 -14.46 -0.26
N LYS A 166 8.75 -15.28 -0.81
CA LYS A 166 9.89 -14.82 -1.64
C LYS A 166 9.42 -14.25 -2.97
N LYS A 167 8.31 -14.74 -3.53
CA LYS A 167 7.62 -14.15 -4.69
C LYS A 167 6.73 -12.94 -4.31
N GLY A 168 7.21 -12.10 -3.41
CA GLY A 168 6.47 -10.97 -2.85
C GLY A 168 5.87 -10.07 -3.94
N TRP A 169 6.62 -9.78 -5.01
CA TRP A 169 6.15 -8.93 -6.11
C TRP A 169 5.09 -9.58 -6.98
N VAL A 170 5.17 -10.89 -7.24
CA VAL A 170 4.11 -11.62 -7.96
C VAL A 170 2.82 -11.62 -7.14
N ASN A 171 2.92 -11.77 -5.81
CA ASN A 171 1.76 -11.72 -4.93
C ASN A 171 1.17 -10.29 -4.87
N ILE A 172 2.02 -9.26 -4.77
CA ILE A 172 1.58 -7.85 -4.86
C ILE A 172 0.86 -7.61 -6.19
N MET A 173 1.43 -8.04 -7.32
CA MET A 173 0.81 -7.92 -8.63
C MET A 173 -0.55 -8.64 -8.72
N LEU A 174 -0.68 -9.84 -8.12
CA LEU A 174 -1.96 -10.55 -8.03
C LEU A 174 -2.99 -9.79 -7.21
N GLN A 175 -2.59 -9.18 -6.08
CA GLN A 175 -3.48 -8.37 -5.24
C GLN A 175 -3.88 -7.06 -5.92
N LEU A 176 -2.99 -6.48 -6.72
CA LEU A 176 -3.31 -5.35 -7.59
C LEU A 176 -4.26 -5.76 -8.71
N ALA A 177 -4.11 -6.93 -9.33
CA ALA A 177 -5.03 -7.39 -10.37
C ALA A 177 -6.41 -7.76 -9.81
N MET A 178 -6.45 -8.50 -8.71
CA MET A 178 -7.66 -9.01 -8.06
C MET A 178 -7.56 -8.76 -6.54
N PRO A 179 -8.11 -7.64 -6.04
CA PRO A 179 -7.94 -7.25 -4.64
C PRO A 179 -8.65 -8.24 -3.71
N GLY A 180 -7.84 -9.03 -3.01
CA GLY A 180 -8.24 -9.82 -1.84
C GLY A 180 -7.96 -9.11 -0.53
N ILE A 181 -7.02 -8.16 -0.56
CA ILE A 181 -6.52 -7.40 0.59
C ILE A 181 -7.04 -5.96 0.53
N ASP A 182 -7.40 -5.41 1.69
CA ASP A 182 -7.86 -4.02 1.82
C ASP A 182 -6.66 -3.07 2.00
N PHE A 183 -6.29 -2.36 0.93
CA PHE A 183 -5.19 -1.39 0.92
C PHE A 183 -5.46 -0.14 1.78
N ASN A 184 -6.70 0.08 2.23
CA ASN A 184 -7.03 1.24 3.06
C ASN A 184 -6.56 1.09 4.50
N LYS A 185 -6.23 -0.14 4.92
CA LYS A 185 -5.80 -0.45 6.28
C LYS A 185 -4.32 -0.10 6.48
N SER A 186 -4.02 0.55 7.61
CA SER A 186 -2.66 0.96 7.95
C SER A 186 -1.72 -0.24 8.12
N GLU A 187 -2.20 -1.36 8.65
CA GLU A 187 -1.41 -2.58 8.83
C GLU A 187 -1.01 -3.18 7.48
N THR A 188 -1.95 -3.20 6.53
CA THR A 188 -1.69 -3.65 5.16
C THR A 188 -0.68 -2.75 4.47
N ALA A 189 -0.84 -1.44 4.60
CA ALA A 189 0.08 -0.47 4.02
C ALA A 189 1.50 -0.62 4.56
N LEU A 190 1.66 -0.89 5.86
CA LEU A 190 2.96 -1.15 6.49
C LEU A 190 3.60 -2.44 5.98
N VAL A 191 2.84 -3.53 5.88
CA VAL A 191 3.35 -4.81 5.36
C VAL A 191 3.81 -4.67 3.91
N ILE A 192 3.01 -4.01 3.06
CA ILE A 192 3.40 -3.80 1.66
C ILE A 192 4.60 -2.87 1.57
N SER A 193 4.62 -1.77 2.34
CA SER A 193 5.76 -0.86 2.39
C SER A 193 7.05 -1.56 2.82
N GLN A 194 6.96 -2.49 3.78
CA GLN A 194 8.09 -3.33 4.17
C GLN A 194 8.50 -4.26 3.02
N CYS A 195 7.56 -4.97 2.39
CA CYS A 195 7.85 -5.89 1.29
C CYS A 195 8.52 -5.21 0.09
N ILE A 196 8.08 -4.01 -0.29
CA ILE A 196 8.67 -3.28 -1.42
C ILE A 196 10.06 -2.73 -1.10
N ASN A 197 10.35 -2.40 0.17
CA ASN A 197 11.63 -1.81 0.58
C ASN A 197 12.64 -2.86 1.09
N GLN A 198 12.21 -4.08 1.38
CA GLN A 198 13.08 -5.13 1.90
C GLN A 198 14.09 -5.60 0.84
N ALA A 199 15.37 -5.30 1.09
CA ALA A 199 16.48 -5.62 0.19
C ALA A 199 16.67 -7.12 -0.09
N GLY A 200 16.40 -7.99 0.90
CA GLY A 200 16.58 -9.44 0.75
C GLY A 200 18.04 -9.93 0.74
N PRO A 201 18.23 -11.25 0.53
CA PRO A 201 19.55 -11.88 0.42
C PRO A 201 20.37 -11.29 -0.74
N PRO A 202 21.71 -11.32 -0.65
CA PRO A 202 22.56 -10.86 -1.74
C PRO A 202 22.28 -11.66 -3.02
N GLY A 203 21.88 -10.95 -4.07
CA GLY A 203 21.85 -11.45 -5.44
C GLY A 203 23.03 -10.84 -6.21
N GLY A 204 23.41 -11.44 -7.34
CA GLY A 204 24.55 -10.97 -8.16
C GLY A 204 24.41 -9.56 -8.75
N THR A 205 23.31 -8.86 -8.50
CA THR A 205 23.00 -7.51 -8.99
C THR A 205 22.54 -6.59 -7.86
N PHE A 206 22.49 -5.28 -8.13
CA PHE A 206 22.02 -4.26 -7.17
C PHE A 206 20.57 -4.48 -6.70
N GLN A 207 19.74 -5.16 -7.49
CA GLN A 207 18.34 -5.47 -7.18
C GLN A 207 18.20 -6.53 -6.10
N ARG A 208 19.23 -7.36 -5.85
CA ARG A 208 19.18 -8.50 -4.91
C ARG A 208 18.09 -9.52 -5.23
N GLU A 209 18.02 -10.62 -4.46
CA GLU A 209 17.06 -11.68 -4.77
C GLU A 209 15.59 -11.25 -4.59
N SER A 210 15.30 -10.33 -3.66
CA SER A 210 13.92 -9.87 -3.40
C SER A 210 13.32 -9.05 -4.54
N HIS A 211 14.13 -8.49 -5.43
CA HIS A 211 13.67 -7.69 -6.56
C HIS A 211 14.15 -8.25 -7.90
N ALA A 212 14.59 -9.51 -7.94
CA ALA A 212 15.08 -10.16 -9.15
C ALA A 212 14.02 -10.18 -10.27
N ASP A 213 12.73 -10.23 -9.92
CA ASP A 213 11.62 -10.20 -10.89
C ASP A 213 11.63 -8.92 -11.76
N PHE A 214 12.18 -7.80 -11.28
CA PHE A 214 12.31 -6.56 -12.06
C PHE A 214 13.44 -6.57 -13.10
N GLN A 215 14.24 -7.64 -13.18
CA GLN A 215 15.15 -7.84 -14.31
C GLN A 215 14.39 -8.16 -15.61
N ASP A 216 13.20 -8.73 -15.49
CA ASP A 216 12.30 -8.96 -16.62
C ASP A 216 11.52 -7.67 -16.91
N GLU A 217 11.80 -7.05 -18.06
CA GLU A 217 11.11 -5.86 -18.54
C GLU A 217 9.61 -6.09 -18.73
N TYR A 218 9.19 -7.31 -19.10
CA TYR A 218 7.78 -7.65 -19.24
C TYR A 218 7.08 -7.63 -17.88
N PHE A 219 7.70 -8.19 -16.86
CA PHE A 219 7.18 -8.15 -15.49
C PHE A 219 7.09 -6.71 -14.96
N ALA A 220 8.15 -5.93 -15.16
CA ALA A 220 8.23 -4.52 -14.80
C ALA A 220 7.12 -3.68 -15.45
N ALA A 221 6.82 -3.91 -16.73
CA ALA A 221 5.70 -3.24 -17.40
C ALA A 221 4.34 -3.73 -16.88
N LYS A 222 4.18 -5.05 -16.66
CA LYS A 222 2.92 -5.64 -16.21
C LYS A 222 2.50 -5.20 -14.81
N ILE A 223 3.45 -5.02 -13.89
CA ILE A 223 3.11 -4.55 -12.56
C ILE A 223 2.59 -3.11 -12.57
N LEU A 224 3.12 -2.24 -13.45
CA LEU A 224 2.59 -0.88 -13.64
C LEU A 224 1.18 -0.90 -14.23
N ASP A 225 0.92 -1.75 -15.23
CA ASP A 225 -0.44 -1.93 -15.77
C ASP A 225 -1.41 -2.27 -14.63
N GLN A 226 -1.00 -3.11 -13.67
CA GLN A 226 -1.85 -3.47 -12.53
C GLN A 226 -1.97 -2.35 -11.50
N VAL A 227 -0.94 -1.53 -11.30
CA VAL A 227 -1.03 -0.32 -10.46
C VAL A 227 -2.02 0.67 -11.08
N GLU A 228 -1.94 0.92 -12.39
CA GLU A 228 -2.89 1.76 -13.15
C GLU A 228 -4.33 1.26 -13.00
N VAL A 229 -4.56 -0.03 -13.26
CA VAL A 229 -5.89 -0.65 -13.09
C VAL A 229 -6.37 -0.58 -11.64
N ALA A 230 -5.49 -0.81 -10.66
CA ALA A 230 -5.86 -0.69 -9.25
C ALA A 230 -6.24 0.74 -8.87
N PHE A 231 -5.50 1.71 -9.40
CA PHE A 231 -5.76 3.13 -9.21
C PHE A 231 -7.09 3.56 -9.83
N ASP A 232 -7.37 3.17 -11.08
CA ASP A 232 -8.63 3.50 -11.75
C ASP A 232 -9.85 2.96 -11.01
N ARG A 233 -9.76 1.77 -10.42
CA ARG A 233 -10.83 1.25 -9.55
C ARG A 233 -11.04 2.09 -8.29
N MET A 234 -9.98 2.72 -7.78
CA MET A 234 -10.01 3.58 -6.60
C MET A 234 -10.39 5.04 -6.92
N LYS A 235 -10.40 5.44 -8.19
CA LYS A 235 -10.78 6.77 -8.68
C LYS A 235 -12.20 7.20 -8.31
N HIS A 236 -13.04 6.29 -7.82
CA HIS A 236 -14.39 6.62 -7.32
C HIS A 236 -14.49 6.60 -5.79
N SER A 237 -13.42 6.21 -5.08
CA SER A 237 -13.37 6.02 -3.62
C SER A 237 -12.13 6.69 -3.01
N TRP A 238 -11.84 7.93 -3.42
CA TRP A 238 -10.65 8.73 -3.04
C TRP A 238 -10.43 8.98 -1.54
N LYS A 239 -11.27 8.44 -0.66
CA LYS A 239 -11.22 8.68 0.79
C LYS A 239 -10.04 8.04 1.52
N SER A 240 -9.19 7.25 0.84
CA SER A 240 -8.03 6.62 1.48
C SER A 240 -6.71 7.05 0.87
N ALA A 241 -6.12 8.07 1.47
CA ALA A 241 -4.73 8.46 1.23
C ALA A 241 -3.76 7.29 1.47
N GLN A 242 -4.11 6.36 2.38
CA GLN A 242 -3.30 5.18 2.71
C GLN A 242 -3.10 4.27 1.50
N ALA A 243 -4.19 3.90 0.84
CA ALA A 243 -4.15 2.97 -0.28
C ALA A 243 -3.44 3.59 -1.50
N VAL A 244 -3.62 4.89 -1.74
CA VAL A 244 -2.90 5.60 -2.80
C VAL A 244 -1.41 5.72 -2.48
N SER A 245 -1.04 5.98 -1.23
CA SER A 245 0.37 5.97 -0.78
C SER A 245 1.05 4.62 -1.05
N VAL A 246 0.34 3.51 -0.84
CA VAL A 246 0.84 2.17 -1.17
C VAL A 246 1.07 2.01 -2.67
N LEU A 247 0.11 2.43 -3.51
CA LEU A 247 0.25 2.37 -4.98
C LEU A 247 1.43 3.21 -5.48
N ILE A 248 1.59 4.43 -4.94
CA ILE A 248 2.74 5.30 -5.22
C ILE A 248 4.04 4.64 -4.78
N GLY A 249 4.08 4.04 -3.59
CA GLY A 249 5.23 3.31 -3.09
C GLY A 249 5.64 2.17 -4.02
N ILE A 250 4.67 1.36 -4.47
CA ILE A 250 4.89 0.26 -5.42
C ILE A 250 5.47 0.79 -6.73
N ALA A 251 4.85 1.84 -7.32
CA ALA A 251 5.30 2.43 -8.58
C ALA A 251 6.71 3.04 -8.48
N THR A 252 6.95 3.84 -7.43
CA THR A 252 8.25 4.48 -7.16
C THR A 252 9.35 3.45 -6.98
N ARG A 253 9.04 2.38 -6.23
CA ARG A 253 10.00 1.30 -6.03
C ARG A 253 10.27 0.54 -7.33
N GLY A 254 9.23 0.22 -8.10
CA GLY A 254 9.39 -0.40 -9.43
C GLY A 254 10.31 0.42 -10.33
N PHE A 255 10.08 1.73 -10.42
CA PHE A 255 10.94 2.67 -11.16
C PHE A 255 12.40 2.62 -10.69
N SER A 256 12.64 2.58 -9.38
CA SER A 256 14.01 2.51 -8.85
C SER A 256 14.76 1.22 -9.23
N LEU A 257 14.01 0.15 -9.56
CA LEU A 257 14.54 -1.19 -9.84
C LEU A 257 14.70 -1.47 -11.34
N ASN A 258 13.89 -0.83 -12.19
CA ASN A 258 13.97 -0.98 -13.64
C ASN A 258 13.68 0.36 -14.36
N ARG A 259 14.64 0.83 -15.17
CA ARG A 259 14.56 2.10 -15.90
C ARG A 259 13.64 2.08 -17.12
N VAL A 260 13.22 0.91 -17.64
CA VAL A 260 12.23 0.82 -18.74
C VAL A 260 10.88 1.40 -18.32
N ILE A 261 10.63 1.46 -17.01
CA ILE A 261 9.44 2.08 -16.40
C ILE A 261 9.43 3.61 -16.54
N VAL A 262 10.57 4.25 -16.82
CA VAL A 262 10.70 5.72 -16.88
C VAL A 262 9.75 6.32 -17.94
N ASP A 263 9.61 5.65 -19.08
CA ASP A 263 8.84 6.14 -20.23
C ASP A 263 7.31 6.07 -20.02
N ARG A 264 6.84 5.50 -18.90
CA ARG A 264 5.42 5.42 -18.52
C ARG A 264 5.12 6.11 -17.19
N SER A 265 5.97 7.02 -16.77
CA SER A 265 5.82 7.68 -15.49
C SER A 265 4.53 8.50 -15.44
N MET A 266 3.65 8.15 -14.50
CA MET A 266 2.48 8.96 -14.16
C MET A 266 2.85 9.88 -13.00
N VAL A 267 2.59 11.18 -13.14
CA VAL A 267 2.75 12.12 -12.02
C VAL A 267 1.42 12.22 -11.29
N PHE A 268 1.42 11.89 -9.99
CA PHE A 268 0.24 12.01 -9.16
C PHE A 268 0.23 13.38 -8.47
N LEU A 269 -0.87 14.10 -8.63
CA LEU A 269 -1.12 15.37 -7.97
C LEU A 269 -2.20 15.19 -6.91
N ALA A 270 -1.80 15.25 -5.64
CA ALA A 270 -2.72 15.22 -4.52
C ALA A 270 -3.12 16.64 -4.14
N THR A 271 -4.39 17.02 -4.35
CA THR A 271 -4.88 18.33 -3.92
C THR A 271 -5.11 18.31 -2.41
N ALA A 272 -4.28 19.06 -1.69
CA ALA A 272 -4.30 19.20 -0.24
C ALA A 272 -3.74 20.57 0.16
N ASP A 273 -3.87 20.92 1.43
CA ASP A 273 -3.29 22.15 1.94
C ASP A 273 -1.75 22.07 1.92
N VAL A 274 -1.15 23.20 1.57
CA VAL A 274 0.28 23.32 1.31
C VAL A 274 0.88 24.28 2.33
N ILE A 275 1.92 23.80 3.01
CA ILE A 275 2.75 24.61 3.90
C ILE A 275 4.06 24.90 3.17
N TYR A 276 4.54 26.14 3.23
CA TYR A 276 5.82 26.51 2.66
C TYR A 276 6.67 27.29 3.66
N HIS A 277 7.98 27.06 3.63
CA HIS A 277 8.95 27.75 4.48
C HIS A 277 10.21 28.09 3.68
N GLU A 278 10.76 29.28 3.89
CA GLU A 278 12.06 29.66 3.35
C GLU A 278 13.17 28.84 4.00
N THR A 279 14.05 28.27 3.18
CA THR A 279 15.32 27.66 3.62
C THR A 279 16.49 28.47 3.05
N THR A 280 17.72 28.11 3.41
CA THR A 280 18.93 28.84 3.00
C THR A 280 19.08 28.99 1.48
N ASP A 281 18.62 27.99 0.72
CA ASP A 281 18.87 27.91 -0.73
C ASP A 281 17.58 27.85 -1.58
N HIS A 282 16.45 27.44 -1.00
CA HIS A 282 15.20 27.23 -1.74
C HIS A 282 13.97 27.36 -0.84
N VAL A 283 12.77 27.37 -1.42
CA VAL A 283 11.52 27.25 -0.67
C VAL A 283 11.21 25.77 -0.49
N ASN A 284 11.08 25.32 0.76
CA ASN A 284 10.58 23.97 1.04
C ASN A 284 9.05 24.00 1.05
N VAL A 285 8.44 23.18 0.20
CA VAL A 285 6.98 23.10 0.02
C VAL A 285 6.53 21.70 0.46
N VAL A 286 5.66 21.65 1.45
CA VAL A 286 5.14 20.42 2.06
C VAL A 286 3.64 20.34 1.82
N VAL A 287 3.19 19.25 1.19
CA VAL A 287 1.77 18.96 0.98
C VAL A 287 1.28 18.03 2.10
N LEU A 288 0.27 18.47 2.86
CA LEU A 288 -0.23 17.71 4.00
C LEU A 288 -1.04 16.48 3.56
N THR A 289 -0.42 15.31 3.68
CA THR A 289 -1.02 14.03 3.22
C THR A 289 -2.28 13.62 3.99
N SER A 290 -2.45 14.11 5.23
CA SER A 290 -3.62 13.85 6.07
C SER A 290 -4.91 14.53 5.59
N GLU A 291 -4.79 15.53 4.72
CA GLU A 291 -5.90 16.38 4.24
C GLU A 291 -6.16 16.21 2.75
N ILE A 292 -5.62 15.15 2.15
CA ILE A 292 -5.85 14.85 0.74
C ILE A 292 -7.31 14.47 0.54
N ASP A 293 -8.01 15.31 -0.21
CA ASP A 293 -9.42 15.08 -0.55
C ASP A 293 -9.54 14.34 -1.90
N ARG A 294 -8.57 14.56 -2.80
CA ARG A 294 -8.59 14.00 -4.16
C ARG A 294 -7.18 13.90 -4.72
N PHE A 295 -6.88 12.81 -5.44
CA PHE A 295 -5.72 12.78 -6.31
C PHE A 295 -6.14 12.91 -7.77
N GLN A 296 -5.17 13.31 -8.58
CA GLN A 296 -5.30 13.47 -10.00
C GLN A 296 -4.05 12.90 -10.66
N VAL A 297 -4.24 12.37 -11.86
CA VAL A 297 -3.13 11.86 -12.67
C VAL A 297 -2.81 12.93 -13.70
N LEU A 298 -1.55 13.34 -13.72
CA LEU A 298 -0.98 14.17 -14.76
C LEU A 298 -0.27 13.25 -15.75
N GLU A 299 -0.59 13.44 -17.02
CA GLU A 299 0.12 12.81 -18.12
C GLU A 299 1.39 13.62 -18.43
N ILE A 300 2.49 12.92 -18.67
CA ILE A 300 3.75 13.53 -19.07
C ILE A 300 3.77 13.57 -20.60
N ASP A 301 3.79 14.77 -21.18
CA ASP A 301 3.98 14.98 -22.62
C ASP A 301 5.45 15.32 -22.86
N ASP A 302 6.25 14.28 -23.11
CA ASP A 302 7.69 14.39 -23.35
C ASP A 302 8.02 15.16 -24.63
N THR A 303 7.11 15.15 -25.62
CA THR A 303 7.29 15.86 -26.89
C THR A 303 7.24 17.38 -26.73
N LEU A 304 6.35 17.87 -25.87
CA LEU A 304 6.18 19.30 -25.62
C LEU A 304 6.80 19.75 -24.30
N GLY A 305 7.35 18.82 -23.50
CA GLY A 305 7.93 19.10 -22.19
C GLY A 305 6.89 19.67 -21.22
N ARG A 306 5.71 19.05 -21.12
CA ARG A 306 4.63 19.59 -20.27
C ARG A 306 3.91 18.50 -19.48
N LEU A 307 3.39 18.89 -18.33
CA LEU A 307 2.47 18.08 -17.55
C LEU A 307 1.04 18.43 -17.96
N VAL A 308 0.31 17.45 -18.49
CA VAL A 308 -1.06 17.60 -18.98
C VAL A 308 -2.02 17.08 -17.92
N GLU A 309 -3.01 17.89 -17.56
CA GLU A 309 -4.01 17.57 -16.54
C GLU A 309 -5.32 17.13 -17.20
N ASN A 310 -5.92 16.05 -16.69
CA ASN A 310 -7.04 15.34 -17.33
C ASN A 310 -8.44 15.92 -16.98
N GLY A 311 -8.56 17.26 -16.97
CA GLY A 311 -9.83 17.96 -17.14
C GLY A 311 -10.52 18.53 -15.89
N SER A 312 -9.82 18.76 -14.78
CA SER A 312 -10.36 19.39 -13.57
C SER A 312 -9.73 20.78 -13.35
N LEU A 313 -10.54 21.85 -13.39
CA LEU A 313 -10.04 23.21 -13.13
C LEU A 313 -9.31 23.34 -11.77
N GLU A 314 -9.75 22.60 -10.75
CA GLU A 314 -9.08 22.54 -9.45
C GLU A 314 -7.66 21.96 -9.54
N GLY A 315 -7.48 20.95 -10.39
CA GLY A 315 -6.19 20.32 -10.68
C GLY A 315 -5.21 21.24 -11.35
N MET A 316 -5.67 21.84 -12.44
CA MET A 316 -4.95 22.84 -13.20
C MET A 316 -4.49 24.01 -12.32
N ASN A 317 -5.40 24.55 -11.50
CA ASN A 317 -5.08 25.64 -10.58
C ASN A 317 -4.10 25.19 -9.50
N PHE A 318 -4.25 23.98 -8.94
CA PHE A 318 -3.33 23.45 -7.94
C PHE A 318 -1.93 23.18 -8.52
N LEU A 319 -1.85 22.67 -9.75
CA LEU A 319 -0.58 22.48 -10.47
C LEU A 319 0.12 23.83 -10.72
N ALA A 320 -0.63 24.84 -11.19
CA ALA A 320 -0.11 26.20 -11.35
C ALA A 320 0.37 26.79 -10.01
N TYR A 321 -0.35 26.52 -8.92
CA TYR A 321 0.03 26.96 -7.58
C TYR A 321 1.37 26.34 -7.13
N LEU A 322 1.57 25.02 -7.32
CA LEU A 322 2.83 24.36 -6.98
C LEU A 322 4.01 24.88 -7.82
N HIS A 323 3.82 25.06 -9.14
CA HIS A 323 4.83 25.64 -10.01
C HIS A 323 5.20 27.07 -9.58
N ALA A 324 4.22 27.88 -9.19
CA ALA A 324 4.47 29.24 -8.69
C ALA A 324 5.25 29.24 -7.37
N LEU A 325 4.90 28.36 -6.41
CA LEU A 325 5.59 28.25 -5.12
C LEU A 325 7.04 27.80 -5.28
N THR A 326 7.28 26.80 -6.13
CA THR A 326 8.59 26.17 -6.35
C THR A 326 9.44 26.88 -7.42
N SER A 327 9.06 28.11 -7.79
CA SER A 327 9.78 28.89 -8.80
C SER A 327 11.20 29.22 -8.37
N PHE A 328 12.14 29.05 -9.29
CA PHE A 328 13.56 29.30 -9.09
C PHE A 328 14.17 30.01 -10.31
N VAL A 329 15.37 30.57 -10.14
CA VAL A 329 16.07 31.31 -11.20
C VAL A 329 16.47 30.44 -12.39
N LEU A 330 16.72 29.15 -12.14
CA LEU A 330 17.04 28.19 -13.20
C LEU A 330 15.73 27.59 -13.75
N PRO A 331 15.57 27.54 -15.08
CA PRO A 331 14.44 26.84 -15.68
C PRO A 331 14.53 25.34 -15.36
N ASP A 332 13.37 24.73 -15.17
CA ASP A 332 13.25 23.30 -14.97
C ASP A 332 13.71 22.55 -16.23
N THR A 333 14.43 21.45 -16.03
CA THR A 333 15.06 20.71 -17.14
C THR A 333 14.06 20.02 -18.06
N PHE A 334 12.87 19.70 -17.55
CA PHE A 334 11.83 19.02 -18.31
C PHE A 334 10.99 20.03 -19.09
N THR A 335 10.45 21.03 -18.40
CA THR A 335 9.58 22.07 -19.00
C THR A 335 10.33 23.18 -19.72
N THR A 336 11.63 23.29 -19.52
CA THR A 336 12.50 24.36 -20.05
C THR A 336 12.11 25.78 -19.62
N ARG A 337 11.25 25.90 -18.61
CA ARG A 337 10.67 27.15 -18.10
C ARG A 337 10.89 27.26 -16.60
N SER A 338 10.90 28.47 -16.08
CA SER A 338 10.82 28.67 -14.62
C SER A 338 9.44 28.31 -14.10
N GLY A 339 9.33 28.00 -12.80
CA GLY A 339 8.06 27.65 -12.18
C GLY A 339 6.99 28.75 -12.36
N THR A 340 7.35 30.03 -12.26
CA THR A 340 6.38 31.11 -12.47
C THR A 340 5.95 31.25 -13.94
N GLU A 341 6.85 31.06 -14.90
CA GLU A 341 6.48 31.05 -16.32
C GLU A 341 5.51 29.92 -16.62
N GLN A 342 5.78 28.73 -16.08
CA GLN A 342 4.90 27.58 -16.24
C GLN A 342 3.53 27.81 -15.58
N ALA A 343 3.49 28.40 -14.38
CA ALA A 343 2.24 28.77 -13.72
C ALA A 343 1.42 29.79 -14.54
N LEU A 344 2.08 30.80 -15.11
CA LEU A 344 1.43 31.80 -15.95
C LEU A 344 0.90 31.21 -17.27
N ASP A 345 1.66 30.33 -17.91
CA ASP A 345 1.22 29.62 -19.13
C ASP A 345 -0.07 28.82 -18.85
N ILE A 346 -0.13 28.12 -17.72
CA ILE A 346 -1.32 27.38 -17.30
C ILE A 346 -2.51 28.33 -17.07
N LEU A 347 -2.33 29.40 -16.28
CA LEU A 347 -3.41 30.35 -15.94
C LEU A 347 -3.91 31.16 -17.14
N THR A 348 -3.04 31.44 -18.11
CA THR A 348 -3.41 32.19 -19.32
C THR A 348 -3.96 31.29 -20.43
N SER A 349 -3.87 29.97 -20.27
CA SER A 349 -4.35 29.00 -21.24
C SER A 349 -5.85 29.12 -21.51
N ALA A 350 -6.26 28.75 -22.73
CA ALA A 350 -7.67 28.69 -23.09
C ALA A 350 -8.44 27.68 -22.21
N ALA A 351 -7.77 26.64 -21.71
CA ALA A 351 -8.37 25.64 -20.83
C ALA A 351 -8.79 26.27 -19.50
N ALA A 352 -7.93 27.09 -18.86
CA ALA A 352 -8.27 27.81 -17.63
C ALA A 352 -9.44 28.79 -17.80
N LYS A 353 -9.63 29.32 -19.02
CA LYS A 353 -10.70 30.26 -19.40
C LYS A 353 -11.98 29.58 -19.93
N SER A 354 -11.97 28.27 -20.14
CA SER A 354 -13.08 27.56 -20.81
C SER A 354 -14.25 27.18 -19.90
N PHE A 355 -14.12 27.32 -18.58
CA PHE A 355 -15.11 26.89 -17.61
C PHE A 355 -16.13 27.98 -17.30
N SER A 356 -17.42 27.67 -17.37
CA SER A 356 -18.52 28.63 -17.18
C SER A 356 -18.97 28.80 -15.72
N CYS A 357 -18.45 28.00 -14.78
CA CYS A 357 -18.80 28.08 -13.37
C CYS A 357 -17.59 27.64 -12.52
N LEU A 358 -17.14 28.52 -11.64
CA LEU A 358 -16.04 28.27 -10.70
C LEU A 358 -16.57 27.56 -9.45
N THR A 359 -15.98 26.41 -9.10
CA THR A 359 -16.20 25.81 -7.78
C THR A 359 -15.56 26.69 -6.70
N GLN A 360 -16.10 26.65 -5.48
CA GLN A 360 -15.55 27.42 -4.36
C GLN A 360 -14.06 27.11 -4.14
N ARG A 361 -13.68 25.83 -4.22
CA ARG A 361 -12.29 25.40 -4.05
C ARG A 361 -11.37 25.91 -5.16
N ALA A 362 -11.82 25.91 -6.41
CA ALA A 362 -11.06 26.49 -7.51
C ALA A 362 -10.86 28.00 -7.31
N ALA A 363 -11.89 28.71 -6.84
CA ALA A 363 -11.80 30.12 -6.52
C ALA A 363 -10.85 30.39 -5.33
N ASP A 364 -10.86 29.54 -4.30
CA ASP A 364 -9.96 29.64 -3.16
C ASP A 364 -8.50 29.43 -3.60
N LEU A 365 -8.21 28.44 -4.44
CA LEU A 365 -6.87 28.20 -5.02
C LEU A 365 -6.40 29.38 -5.87
N LEU A 366 -7.25 29.91 -6.75
CA LEU A 366 -6.94 31.13 -7.51
C LEU A 366 -6.65 32.31 -6.59
N GLY A 367 -7.42 32.45 -5.51
CA GLY A 367 -7.17 33.42 -4.46
C GLY A 367 -5.82 33.24 -3.76
N GLN A 368 -5.40 32.00 -3.51
CA GLN A 368 -4.06 31.69 -2.96
C GLN A 368 -2.96 32.07 -3.95
N ILE A 369 -3.10 31.74 -5.24
CA ILE A 369 -2.15 32.11 -6.29
C ILE A 369 -2.02 33.64 -6.40
N ALA A 370 -3.14 34.37 -6.39
CA ALA A 370 -3.10 35.84 -6.44
C ALA A 370 -2.42 36.47 -5.21
N ARG A 371 -2.49 35.81 -4.05
CA ARG A 371 -1.81 36.25 -2.82
C ARG A 371 -0.30 36.03 -2.83
N LEU A 372 0.22 35.19 -3.72
CA LEU A 372 1.67 35.05 -3.92
C LEU A 372 2.29 36.36 -4.45
N SER A 373 1.53 37.14 -5.23
CA SER A 373 2.02 38.43 -5.73
C SER A 373 2.26 39.43 -4.59
N ALA A 374 3.38 40.15 -4.65
CA ALA A 374 3.71 41.17 -3.67
C ALA A 374 2.62 42.24 -3.53
N ARG A 375 2.25 42.57 -2.28
CA ARG A 375 1.17 43.53 -2.00
C ARG A 375 1.66 44.95 -2.20
N ARG A 376 0.89 45.75 -2.93
CA ARG A 376 1.24 47.14 -3.27
C ARG A 376 0.21 48.08 -2.68
N LYS A 377 0.66 49.07 -1.93
CA LYS A 377 -0.18 50.13 -1.37
C LYS A 377 0.50 51.48 -1.61
N TYR A 378 -0.28 52.49 -1.95
CA TYR A 378 0.26 53.83 -2.03
C TYR A 378 0.20 54.54 -0.68
N TYR A 379 1.24 55.32 -0.38
CA TYR A 379 1.35 56.16 0.80
C TYR A 379 1.62 57.63 0.41
N PRO A 380 0.92 58.60 1.02
CA PRO A 380 -0.35 58.43 1.74
C PRO A 380 -1.46 57.90 0.80
N PRO A 381 -2.44 57.11 1.29
CA PRO A 381 -3.44 56.45 0.44
C PRO A 381 -4.24 57.38 -0.47
N HIS A 382 -4.41 58.64 -0.09
CA HIS A 382 -5.19 59.64 -0.82
C HIS A 382 -4.35 60.50 -1.78
N LYS A 383 -3.01 60.43 -1.70
CA LYS A 383 -2.10 61.24 -2.54
C LYS A 383 -1.39 60.43 -3.61
N HIS A 384 -1.38 59.10 -3.47
CA HIS A 384 -0.65 58.20 -4.35
C HIS A 384 0.83 58.60 -4.58
N ALA A 385 1.45 59.25 -3.59
CA ALA A 385 2.75 59.92 -3.76
C ALA A 385 3.94 58.95 -3.78
N MET A 386 3.84 57.81 -3.08
CA MET A 386 4.88 56.79 -3.02
C MET A 386 4.25 55.40 -2.97
N GLN A 387 4.80 54.44 -3.71
CA GLN A 387 4.36 53.04 -3.66
C GLN A 387 5.17 52.27 -2.63
N GLN A 388 4.49 51.62 -1.69
CA GLN A 388 5.07 50.65 -0.77
C GLN A 388 4.74 49.24 -1.24
N VAL A 389 5.76 48.36 -1.24
CA VAL A 389 5.65 46.97 -1.64
C VAL A 389 5.96 46.09 -0.43
N THR A 390 5.05 45.19 -0.08
CA THR A 390 5.22 44.22 0.99
C THR A 390 5.35 42.83 0.37
N TRP A 391 6.49 42.20 0.63
CA TRP A 391 6.82 40.84 0.21
C TRP A 391 6.52 39.86 1.35
N ASP A 392 6.17 38.62 1.00
CA ASP A 392 6.16 37.51 1.93
C ASP A 392 7.60 37.07 2.20
N ASN A 393 8.00 36.99 3.47
CA ASN A 393 9.34 36.60 3.87
C ASN A 393 9.54 35.08 3.84
N GLN A 394 8.48 34.28 3.63
CA GLN A 394 8.60 32.82 3.52
C GLN A 394 8.76 32.34 2.07
N LEU A 395 8.72 33.25 1.10
CA LEU A 395 8.76 32.93 -0.33
C LEU A 395 9.91 33.67 -1.03
N SER A 396 10.50 32.99 -2.01
CA SER A 396 11.46 33.61 -2.90
C SER A 396 10.82 34.76 -3.68
N PHE A 397 11.61 35.80 -3.98
CA PHE A 397 11.20 36.91 -4.83
C PHE A 397 10.71 36.41 -6.22
N PHE A 398 11.29 35.33 -6.73
CA PHE A 398 10.90 34.75 -8.03
C PHE A 398 9.47 34.21 -8.03
N SER A 399 8.97 33.70 -6.90
CA SER A 399 7.60 33.19 -6.76
C SER A 399 6.56 34.32 -6.66
N GLN A 400 6.97 35.54 -6.32
CA GLN A 400 6.08 36.66 -5.96
C GLN A 400 5.82 37.66 -7.10
N GLN A 401 5.68 37.16 -8.34
CA GLN A 401 5.45 38.01 -9.52
C GLN A 401 4.03 38.57 -9.57
N SER A 402 3.88 39.82 -10.01
CA SER A 402 2.57 40.49 -10.07
C SER A 402 1.66 40.04 -11.22
N GLN A 403 2.23 39.40 -12.25
CA GLN A 403 1.45 38.89 -13.38
C GLN A 403 0.48 37.79 -12.95
N LEU A 404 0.80 37.03 -11.89
CA LEU A 404 -0.09 36.00 -11.34
C LEU A 404 -1.44 36.61 -10.90
N CYS A 405 -1.40 37.71 -10.16
CA CYS A 405 -2.61 38.43 -9.73
C CYS A 405 -3.43 38.97 -10.92
N THR A 406 -2.77 39.47 -11.97
CA THR A 406 -3.45 39.92 -13.19
C THR A 406 -4.12 38.75 -13.92
N ALA A 407 -3.40 37.64 -14.13
CA ALA A 407 -3.94 36.45 -14.79
C ALA A 407 -5.15 35.87 -14.04
N VAL A 408 -5.06 35.78 -12.71
CA VAL A 408 -6.18 35.34 -11.87
C VAL A 408 -7.38 36.28 -11.98
N SER A 409 -7.14 37.60 -12.00
CA SER A 409 -8.21 38.60 -12.14
C SER A 409 -8.92 38.48 -13.49
N GLU A 410 -8.20 38.17 -14.56
CA GLU A 410 -8.80 37.88 -15.88
C GLU A 410 -9.70 36.65 -15.84
N ILE A 411 -9.29 35.57 -15.18
CA ILE A 411 -10.11 34.36 -15.03
C ILE A 411 -11.40 34.68 -14.29
N PHE A 412 -11.32 35.41 -13.16
CA PHE A 412 -12.51 35.84 -12.41
C PHE A 412 -13.42 36.79 -13.19
N SER A 413 -12.89 37.56 -14.14
CA SER A 413 -13.69 38.44 -14.99
C SER A 413 -14.44 37.69 -16.10
N HIS A 414 -13.95 36.49 -16.46
CA HIS A 414 -14.51 35.70 -17.55
C HIS A 414 -15.54 34.66 -17.07
N ALA A 415 -15.34 34.11 -15.88
CA ALA A 415 -16.27 33.21 -15.19
C ALA A 415 -17.48 33.96 -14.63
#